data_AF-I7GDR2-F1
#
_entry.id   AF-I7GDR2-F1
#
_cell.length_a   1.000
_cell.length_b   1.000
_cell.length_c   1.000
_cell.angle_alpha   90.00
_cell.angle_beta   90.00
_cell.angle_gamma   90.00
#
_symmetry.space_group_name_H-M   'P 1'
#
loop_
_entity.id
_entity.type
_entity.pdbx_description
1 polymer ?
#
loop_
_entity_poly.entity_id
_entity_poly.type
_entity_poly.pdbx_seq_one_letter_code
_entity_poly.pdbx_strand_id
1 'polypeptide(L)'
;MALAVCLLFDRRSDRAIRALWDRIEQRGVASLRSHTHGRHVPHLSYAVLRQWDQAAIAQALSGNGSGAAVELSFDGVGVFRRGRIWLVAGVSADVAQRQQRVVDLVTATGADLHKHYRPGVWLPHCSLAPRATLAQLPDVVATVMDVLPLRVTLDHAALVDSSTGTVNPLPVLP
;
A
#
# COMPACT_ATOMS: atom_id res chain seq x y z
N MET A 1 -3.47 0.34 16.56
CA MET A 1 -3.41 1.46 15.60
C MET A 1 -2.08 1.38 14.89
N ALA A 2 -1.99 1.83 13.64
CA ALA A 2 -0.74 1.86 12.90
C ALA A 2 -0.75 3.05 11.93
N LEU A 3 0.39 3.71 11.81
CA LEU A 3 0.60 4.79 10.84
C LEU A 3 1.46 4.26 9.70
N ALA A 4 0.97 4.38 8.47
CA ALA A 4 1.70 3.96 7.28
C ALA A 4 2.25 5.17 6.52
N VAL A 5 3.49 5.07 6.05
CA VAL A 5 4.02 5.95 5.00
C VAL A 5 3.66 5.29 3.67
N CYS A 6 2.73 5.89 2.96
CA CYS A 6 2.14 5.32 1.75
C CYS A 6 2.49 6.15 0.53
N LEU A 7 2.85 5.45 -0.54
CA LEU A 7 2.70 5.97 -1.89
C LEU A 7 1.26 5.76 -2.34
N LEU A 8 0.66 6.80 -2.92
CA LEU A 8 -0.70 6.80 -3.43
C LEU A 8 -0.67 6.89 -4.96
N PHE A 9 -1.70 6.29 -5.56
CA PHE A 9 -1.82 6.17 -7.01
C PHE A 9 -2.30 7.47 -7.66
N ASP A 10 -1.88 7.69 -8.90
CA ASP A 10 -2.48 8.71 -9.75
C ASP A 10 -3.98 8.44 -9.94
N ARG A 11 -4.72 9.44 -10.44
CA ARG A 11 -6.18 9.33 -10.57
C ARG A 11 -6.62 8.13 -11.42
N ARG A 12 -5.88 7.81 -12.48
CA ARG A 12 -6.23 6.69 -13.36
C ARG A 12 -6.02 5.36 -12.65
N SER A 13 -4.88 5.17 -12.00
CA SER A 13 -4.53 3.93 -11.33
C SER A 13 -5.39 3.71 -10.08
N ASP A 14 -5.67 4.76 -9.29
CA ASP A 14 -6.60 4.68 -8.15
C ASP A 14 -7.97 4.17 -8.59
N ARG A 15 -8.53 4.74 -9.67
CA ARG A 15 -9.82 4.30 -10.21
C ARG A 15 -9.79 2.83 -10.66
N ALA A 16 -8.69 2.39 -11.28
CA ALA A 16 -8.56 1.00 -11.72
C ALA A 16 -8.55 0.02 -10.52
N ILE A 17 -7.81 0.34 -9.46
CA ILE A 17 -7.77 -0.49 -8.25
C ILE A 17 -9.12 -0.48 -7.53
N ARG A 18 -9.78 0.67 -7.44
CA ARG A 18 -11.12 0.77 -6.85
C ARG A 18 -12.17 -0.03 -7.62
N ALA A 19 -12.11 -0.02 -8.96
CA ALA A 19 -12.97 -0.85 -9.78
C ALA A 19 -12.69 -2.35 -9.57
N LEU A 20 -11.44 -2.73 -9.32
CA LEU A 20 -11.09 -4.09 -8.95
C LEU A 20 -11.69 -4.47 -7.57
N TRP A 21 -11.66 -3.57 -6.58
CA TRP A 21 -12.37 -3.77 -5.31
C TRP A 21 -13.87 -3.98 -5.51
N ASP A 22 -14.51 -3.17 -6.35
CA ASP A 22 -15.94 -3.31 -6.68
C ASP A 22 -16.26 -4.68 -7.29
N ARG A 23 -15.44 -5.13 -8.26
CA ARG A 23 -15.61 -6.44 -8.91
C ARG A 23 -15.44 -7.59 -7.92
N ILE A 24 -14.52 -7.47 -6.96
CA ILE A 24 -14.33 -8.47 -5.89
C ILE A 24 -15.57 -8.54 -4.99
N GLU A 25 -16.15 -7.39 -4.62
CA GLU A 25 -17.38 -7.34 -3.80
C GLU A 25 -18.59 -7.91 -4.53
N GLN A 26 -18.70 -7.71 -5.86
CA GLN A 26 -19.75 -8.32 -6.68
C GLN A 26 -19.69 -9.86 -6.68
N ARG A 27 -18.54 -10.45 -6.37
CA ARG A 27 -18.37 -11.91 -6.18
C ARG A 27 -18.66 -12.36 -4.74
N GLY A 28 -19.17 -11.48 -3.89
CA GLY A 28 -19.47 -11.79 -2.49
C GLY A 28 -18.22 -11.87 -1.60
N VAL A 29 -17.08 -11.34 -2.05
CA VAL A 29 -15.83 -11.30 -1.27
C VAL A 29 -15.63 -9.88 -0.75
N ALA A 30 -15.44 -9.73 0.57
CA ALA A 30 -15.14 -8.42 1.14
C ALA A 30 -13.83 -7.86 0.58
N SER A 31 -13.85 -6.60 0.12
CA SER A 31 -12.66 -5.87 -0.34
C SER A 31 -12.26 -4.79 0.68
N LEU A 32 -11.22 -4.00 0.38
CA LEU A 32 -10.91 -2.81 1.17
C LEU A 32 -11.92 -1.66 1.01
N ARG A 33 -12.80 -1.68 0.00
CA ARG A 33 -13.82 -0.64 -0.19
C ARG A 33 -14.77 -0.54 1.00
N SER A 34 -15.33 -1.65 1.44
CA SER A 34 -16.26 -1.72 2.57
C SER A 34 -15.59 -2.07 3.91
N HIS A 35 -14.26 -2.27 3.93
CA HIS A 35 -13.56 -2.73 5.12
C HIS A 35 -13.49 -1.65 6.23
N THR A 36 -13.68 -2.08 7.47
CA THR A 36 -13.60 -1.27 8.70
C THR A 36 -14.39 0.05 8.62
N HIS A 37 -13.71 1.16 8.35
CA HIS A 37 -14.28 2.50 8.28
C HIS A 37 -14.70 2.92 6.86
N GLY A 38 -14.46 2.08 5.84
CA GLY A 38 -14.83 2.35 4.44
C GLY A 38 -14.07 3.51 3.79
N ARG A 39 -12.97 3.95 4.41
CA ARG A 39 -12.14 5.08 3.95
C ARG A 39 -10.76 4.65 3.48
N HIS A 40 -10.56 3.36 3.20
CA HIS A 40 -9.30 2.87 2.66
C HIS A 40 -9.04 3.50 1.29
N VAL A 41 -7.78 3.87 1.07
CA VAL A 41 -7.28 4.33 -0.23
C VAL A 41 -6.36 3.26 -0.80
N PRO A 42 -6.43 2.94 -2.11
CA PRO A 42 -5.40 2.16 -2.77
C PRO A 42 -4.02 2.76 -2.54
N HIS A 43 -3.05 1.95 -2.12
CA HIS A 43 -1.69 2.42 -1.84
C HIS A 43 -0.65 1.32 -1.91
N LEU A 44 0.62 1.74 -1.94
CA LEU A 44 1.79 0.93 -1.61
C LEU A 44 2.43 1.50 -0.34
N SER A 45 2.52 0.72 0.73
CA SER A 45 3.17 1.19 1.98
C SER A 45 4.68 0.95 1.93
N TYR A 46 5.46 2.01 2.10
CA TYR A 46 6.91 1.93 2.32
C TYR A 46 7.25 1.53 3.76
N ALA A 47 6.51 2.08 4.73
CA ALA A 47 6.69 1.80 6.14
C ALA A 47 5.34 1.69 6.84
N VAL A 48 5.27 0.88 7.89
CA VAL A 48 4.15 0.85 8.84
C VAL A 48 4.72 0.90 10.24
N LEU A 49 4.27 1.87 11.02
CA LEU A 49 4.74 2.18 12.37
C LEU A 49 3.71 1.73 13.40
N ARG A 50 4.18 1.08 14.46
CA ARG A 50 3.34 0.60 15.58
C ARG A 50 3.27 1.58 16.73
N GLN A 51 4.34 2.35 16.92
CA GLN A 51 4.47 3.47 17.85
C GLN A 51 5.23 4.57 17.14
N TRP A 52 4.75 5.81 17.25
CA TRP A 52 5.30 6.94 16.51
C TRP A 52 4.93 8.27 17.20
N ASP A 53 5.69 9.31 16.89
CA ASP A 53 5.28 10.71 17.03
C ASP A 53 4.97 11.25 15.63
N GLN A 54 3.72 11.65 15.38
CA GLN A 54 3.28 12.05 14.05
C GLN A 54 3.97 13.32 13.55
N ALA A 55 4.26 14.28 14.43
CA ALA A 55 4.93 15.52 14.05
C ALA A 55 6.39 15.24 13.67
N ALA A 56 7.09 14.42 14.46
CA ALA A 56 8.46 14.02 14.18
C ALA A 56 8.57 13.25 12.85
N ILE A 57 7.64 12.34 12.56
CA ILE A 57 7.59 11.60 11.28
C ILE A 57 7.36 12.55 10.11
N ALA A 58 6.37 13.44 10.20
CA ALA A 58 6.08 14.40 9.15
C ALA A 58 7.29 15.31 8.86
N GLN A 59 7.97 15.77 9.93
CA GLN A 59 9.17 16.59 9.81
C GLN A 59 10.33 15.81 9.17
N ALA A 60 10.59 14.56 9.58
CA ALA A 60 11.66 13.75 9.03
C ALA A 60 11.47 13.46 7.54
N LEU A 61 10.22 13.31 7.08
CA LEU A 61 9.90 13.10 5.66
C LEU A 61 9.85 14.41 4.86
N SER A 62 9.60 15.55 5.52
CA SER A 62 9.56 16.86 4.87
C SER A 62 10.95 17.23 4.32
N GLY A 63 11.06 17.35 3.00
CA GLY A 63 12.31 17.70 2.30
C GLY A 63 13.18 16.51 1.90
N ASN A 64 12.81 15.27 2.23
CA ASN A 64 13.63 14.08 1.96
C ASN A 64 13.08 13.21 0.82
N GLY A 65 12.67 13.83 -0.29
CA GLY A 65 12.09 13.12 -1.43
C GLY A 65 12.75 13.43 -2.76
N SER A 66 12.72 12.46 -3.67
CA SER A 66 13.16 12.66 -5.05
C SER A 66 12.13 13.46 -5.87
N GLY A 67 10.86 13.46 -5.44
CA GLY A 67 9.74 14.06 -6.18
C GLY A 67 9.34 13.30 -7.45
N ALA A 68 10.09 12.30 -7.88
CA ALA A 68 9.84 11.56 -9.12
C ALA A 68 8.82 10.44 -8.89
N ALA A 69 7.77 10.40 -9.71
CA ALA A 69 6.73 9.37 -9.68
C ALA A 69 7.33 7.94 -9.77
N VAL A 70 6.63 6.99 -9.18
CA VAL A 70 6.99 5.57 -9.20
C VAL A 70 6.07 4.83 -10.16
N GLU A 71 6.65 4.25 -11.21
CA GLU A 71 5.97 3.39 -12.16
C GLU A 71 6.09 1.92 -11.74
N LEU A 72 4.98 1.19 -11.67
CA LEU A 72 4.97 -0.24 -11.35
C LEU A 72 4.08 -1.00 -12.34
N SER A 73 4.40 -2.29 -12.53
CA SER A 73 3.49 -3.27 -13.12
C SER A 73 3.10 -4.26 -12.05
N PHE A 74 1.80 -4.46 -11.85
CA PHE A 74 1.30 -5.62 -11.14
C PHE A 74 1.12 -6.75 -12.13
N ASP A 75 1.83 -7.85 -11.92
CA ASP A 75 1.89 -8.99 -12.84
C ASP A 75 1.33 -10.28 -12.22
N GLY A 76 0.88 -10.22 -10.96
CA GLY A 76 0.32 -11.38 -10.28
C GLY A 76 -0.56 -11.04 -9.09
N VAL A 77 -1.07 -12.09 -8.47
CA VAL A 77 -1.87 -12.03 -7.25
C VAL A 77 -1.22 -12.90 -6.17
N GLY A 78 -1.13 -12.33 -4.96
CA GLY A 78 -0.54 -12.97 -3.80
C GLY A 78 -1.56 -13.22 -2.71
N VAL A 79 -1.29 -14.23 -1.88
CA VAL A 79 -2.11 -14.58 -0.71
C VAL A 79 -1.21 -14.60 0.51
N PHE A 80 -1.38 -13.62 1.41
CA PHE A 80 -0.80 -13.70 2.75
C PHE A 80 -1.65 -14.60 3.65
N ARG A 81 -1.05 -15.07 4.74
CA ARG A 81 -1.76 -15.81 5.80
C ARG A 81 -3.06 -15.11 6.20
N ARG A 82 -4.08 -15.90 6.52
CA ARG A 82 -5.44 -15.45 6.89
C ARG A 82 -6.25 -14.83 5.74
N GLY A 83 -6.00 -15.27 4.51
CA GLY A 83 -6.84 -14.91 3.35
C GLY A 83 -6.68 -13.46 2.88
N ARG A 84 -5.52 -12.85 3.14
CA ARG A 84 -5.22 -11.47 2.72
C ARG A 84 -4.71 -11.49 1.29
N ILE A 85 -5.51 -10.99 0.35
CA ILE A 85 -5.22 -10.99 -1.08
C ILE A 85 -4.68 -9.62 -1.50
N TRP A 86 -3.66 -9.63 -2.35
CA TRP A 86 -2.95 -8.44 -2.78
C TRP A 86 -2.38 -8.58 -4.19
N LEU A 87 -2.09 -7.45 -4.84
CA LEU A 87 -1.44 -7.40 -6.15
C LEU A 87 0.08 -7.46 -6.01
N VAL A 88 0.70 -8.40 -6.72
CA VAL A 88 2.15 -8.61 -6.74
C VAL A 88 2.78 -7.67 -7.75
N ALA A 89 3.66 -6.78 -7.28
CA ALA A 89 4.46 -5.91 -8.15
C ALA A 89 5.90 -6.42 -8.24
N GLY A 90 6.46 -6.36 -9.44
CA GLY A 90 7.92 -6.29 -9.57
C GLY A 90 8.40 -4.94 -9.04
N VAL A 91 9.44 -4.95 -8.20
CA VAL A 91 10.03 -3.72 -7.65
C VAL A 91 11.41 -3.49 -8.22
N SER A 92 11.62 -2.28 -8.73
CA SER A 92 12.92 -1.83 -9.22
C SER A 92 13.88 -1.57 -8.06
N ALA A 93 15.19 -1.56 -8.35
CA ALA A 93 16.21 -1.21 -7.37
C ALA A 93 15.98 0.21 -6.78
N ASP A 94 15.50 1.17 -7.57
CA ASP A 94 15.17 2.52 -7.11
C ASP A 94 14.06 2.50 -6.04
N VAL A 95 12.97 1.78 -6.28
CA VAL A 95 11.85 1.68 -5.33
C VAL A 95 12.29 1.01 -4.03
N ALA A 96 13.11 -0.04 -4.09
CA ALA A 96 13.69 -0.65 -2.90
C ALA A 96 14.61 0.32 -2.13
N GLN A 97 15.43 1.10 -2.83
CA GLN A 97 16.31 2.09 -2.20
C GLN A 97 15.55 3.25 -1.56
N ARG A 98 14.46 3.72 -2.19
CA ARG A 98 13.56 4.73 -1.60
C ARG A 98 12.89 4.20 -0.34
N GLN A 99 12.43 2.96 -0.37
CA GLN A 99 11.85 2.32 0.80
C GLN A 99 12.86 2.22 1.97
N GLN A 100 14.09 1.82 1.69
CA GLN A 100 15.17 1.82 2.69
C GLN A 100 15.38 3.21 3.29
N ARG A 101 15.52 4.25 2.45
CA ARG A 101 15.67 5.65 2.89
C ARG A 101 14.52 6.10 3.79
N VAL A 102 13.27 5.80 3.41
CA VAL A 102 12.09 6.11 4.22
C VAL A 102 12.15 5.40 5.57
N VAL A 103 12.52 4.12 5.58
CA VAL A 103 12.69 3.36 6.84
C VAL A 103 13.75 3.99 7.73
N ASP A 104 14.90 4.38 7.18
CA ASP A 104 15.98 4.99 7.95
C ASP A 104 15.54 6.32 8.57
N LEU A 105 14.83 7.16 7.80
CA LEU A 105 14.30 8.43 8.27
C LEU A 105 13.28 8.26 9.39
N VAL A 106 12.30 7.37 9.23
CA VAL A 106 11.25 7.18 10.25
C VAL A 106 11.77 6.47 11.50
N THR A 107 12.74 5.57 11.36
CA THR A 107 13.33 4.89 12.54
C THR A 107 14.28 5.80 13.31
N ALA A 108 14.97 6.74 12.62
CA ALA A 108 15.78 7.75 13.28
C ALA A 108 14.97 8.69 14.21
N THR A 109 13.65 8.80 14.01
CA THR A 109 12.78 9.53 14.96
C THR A 109 12.41 8.71 16.20
N GLY A 110 12.94 7.50 16.36
CA GLY A 110 12.60 6.57 17.44
C GLY A 110 11.29 5.79 17.20
N ALA A 111 10.72 5.83 16.01
CA ALA A 111 9.49 5.10 15.72
C ALA A 111 9.69 3.58 15.65
N ASP A 112 8.70 2.83 16.11
CA ASP A 112 8.71 1.36 16.10
C ASP A 112 8.19 0.83 14.76
N LEU A 113 9.13 0.46 13.87
CA LEU A 113 8.82 -0.11 12.56
C LEU A 113 8.27 -1.54 12.67
N HIS A 114 7.15 -1.78 11.99
CA HIS A 114 6.57 -3.11 11.87
C HIS A 114 7.51 -4.07 11.11
N LYS A 115 7.77 -5.25 11.65
CA LYS A 115 8.76 -6.23 11.14
C LYS A 115 8.65 -6.59 9.65
N HIS A 116 7.45 -6.57 9.08
CA HIS A 116 7.20 -6.87 7.65
C HIS A 116 7.57 -5.73 6.69
N TYR A 117 7.92 -4.56 7.22
CA TYR A 117 8.38 -3.41 6.44
C TYR A 117 9.86 -3.13 6.64
N ARG A 118 10.58 -4.05 7.30
CA ARG A 118 12.04 -3.99 7.35
C ARG A 118 12.61 -4.21 5.95
N PRO A 119 13.61 -3.44 5.53
CA PRO A 119 14.35 -3.72 4.31
C PRO A 119 14.87 -5.15 4.27
N GLY A 120 14.85 -5.76 3.09
CA GLY A 120 15.13 -7.20 2.90
C GLY A 120 14.02 -8.17 3.33
N VAL A 121 13.02 -7.71 4.08
CA VAL A 121 11.80 -8.48 4.44
C VAL A 121 10.56 -7.94 3.73
N TRP A 122 10.57 -6.65 3.39
CA TRP A 122 9.45 -5.94 2.77
C TRP A 122 9.00 -6.59 1.47
N LEU A 123 7.69 -6.87 1.40
CA LEU A 123 7.03 -7.32 0.19
C LEU A 123 6.13 -6.17 -0.31
N PRO A 124 6.45 -5.55 -1.45
CA PRO A 124 5.67 -4.46 -2.02
C PRO A 124 4.32 -4.98 -2.50
N HIS A 125 3.23 -4.40 -1.99
CA HIS A 125 1.89 -4.89 -2.26
C HIS A 125 0.84 -3.79 -2.24
N CYS A 126 -0.19 -3.96 -3.08
CA CYS A 126 -1.45 -3.24 -2.98
C CYS A 126 -2.56 -4.21 -2.55
N SER A 127 -3.19 -3.94 -1.40
CA SER A 127 -4.18 -4.83 -0.81
C SER A 127 -5.51 -4.81 -1.57
N LEU A 128 -6.15 -5.99 -1.71
CA LEU A 128 -7.42 -6.15 -2.42
C LEU A 128 -8.53 -6.64 -1.49
N ALA A 129 -8.33 -7.81 -0.88
CA ALA A 129 -9.31 -8.45 0.00
C ALA A 129 -8.64 -8.75 1.35
N PRO A 130 -9.17 -8.26 2.47
CA PRO A 130 -8.52 -8.44 3.76
C PRO A 130 -8.71 -9.86 4.32
N ARG A 131 -9.78 -10.57 3.90
CA ARG A 131 -10.19 -11.86 4.49
C ARG A 131 -11.02 -12.72 3.50
N ALA A 132 -10.41 -13.17 2.40
CA ALA A 132 -11.02 -14.16 1.53
C ALA A 132 -10.91 -15.58 2.14
N THR A 133 -11.99 -16.36 2.06
CA THR A 133 -11.96 -17.79 2.41
C THR A 133 -11.28 -18.61 1.32
N LEU A 134 -10.87 -19.84 1.61
CA LEU A 134 -10.26 -20.73 0.62
C LEU A 134 -11.17 -20.98 -0.59
N ALA A 135 -12.48 -21.16 -0.36
CA ALA A 135 -13.46 -21.38 -1.42
C ALA A 135 -13.64 -20.16 -2.33
N GLN A 136 -13.35 -18.94 -1.83
CA GLN A 136 -13.44 -17.70 -2.59
C GLN A 136 -12.17 -17.38 -3.39
N LEU A 137 -11.06 -18.07 -3.15
CA LEU A 137 -9.79 -17.76 -3.82
C LEU A 137 -9.87 -17.82 -5.35
N PRO A 138 -10.49 -18.85 -5.98
CA PRO A 138 -10.58 -18.91 -7.44
C PRO A 138 -11.29 -17.69 -8.04
N ASP A 139 -12.39 -17.22 -7.43
CA ASP A 139 -13.17 -16.07 -7.91
C ASP A 139 -12.37 -14.77 -7.84
N VAL A 140 -11.64 -14.56 -6.74
CA VAL A 140 -10.79 -13.38 -6.58
C VAL A 140 -9.63 -13.43 -7.58
N VAL A 141 -8.97 -14.59 -7.71
CA VAL A 141 -7.84 -14.76 -8.64
C VAL A 141 -8.30 -14.51 -10.07
N ALA A 142 -9.40 -15.12 -10.52
CA ALA A 142 -9.93 -14.90 -11.86
C ALA A 142 -10.24 -13.41 -12.12
N THR A 143 -10.87 -12.74 -11.14
CA THR A 143 -11.18 -11.31 -11.24
C THR A 143 -9.93 -10.44 -11.39
N VAL A 144 -8.83 -10.81 -10.73
CA VAL A 144 -7.54 -10.12 -10.86
C VAL A 144 -6.88 -10.44 -12.21
N MET A 145 -6.85 -11.71 -12.61
CA MET A 145 -6.18 -12.13 -13.86
C MET A 145 -6.74 -11.42 -15.11
N ASP A 146 -8.03 -11.07 -15.12
CA ASP A 146 -8.67 -10.30 -16.20
C ASP A 146 -8.09 -8.89 -16.42
N VAL A 147 -7.35 -8.35 -15.45
CA VAL A 147 -6.80 -6.98 -15.52
C VAL A 147 -5.28 -6.93 -15.52
N LEU A 148 -4.60 -8.08 -15.45
CA LEU A 148 -3.14 -8.14 -15.47
C LEU A 148 -2.60 -8.22 -16.91
N PRO A 149 -1.43 -7.63 -17.20
CA PRO A 149 -0.64 -6.79 -16.28
C PRO A 149 -1.29 -5.42 -16.06
N LEU A 150 -1.34 -4.98 -14.80
CA LEU A 150 -1.88 -3.66 -14.45
C LEU A 150 -0.74 -2.68 -14.21
N ARG A 151 -0.49 -1.81 -15.18
CA ARG A 151 0.48 -0.71 -15.08
C ARG A 151 -0.12 0.45 -14.31
N VAL A 152 0.64 0.97 -13.35
CA VAL A 152 0.21 2.00 -12.43
C VAL A 152 1.30 3.03 -12.17
N THR A 153 0.86 4.25 -11.89
CA THR A 153 1.72 5.36 -11.46
C THR A 153 1.37 5.73 -10.03
N LEU A 154 2.40 5.93 -9.19
CA LEU A 154 2.27 6.51 -7.85
C LEU A 154 2.97 7.86 -7.82
N ASP A 155 2.19 8.93 -7.73
CA ASP A 155 2.64 10.32 -7.95
C ASP A 155 2.61 11.19 -6.69
N HIS A 156 2.06 10.69 -5.59
CA HIS A 156 2.05 11.41 -4.32
C HIS A 156 2.18 10.45 -3.12
N ALA A 157 2.49 11.01 -1.97
CA ALA A 157 2.62 10.25 -0.73
C ALA A 157 1.78 10.86 0.40
N ALA A 158 1.46 10.03 1.38
CA ALA A 158 0.72 10.44 2.56
C ALA A 158 1.08 9.57 3.77
N LEU A 159 0.89 10.14 4.96
CA LEU A 159 0.74 9.37 6.19
C LEU A 159 -0.71 8.92 6.33
N VAL A 160 -0.93 7.61 6.42
CA VAL A 160 -2.26 7.01 6.52
C VAL A 160 -2.43 6.30 7.86
N ASP A 161 -3.41 6.71 8.66
CA ASP A 161 -3.79 6.00 9.88
C ASP A 161 -4.75 4.85 9.52
N SER A 162 -4.31 3.61 9.75
CA SER A 162 -5.06 2.42 9.36
C SER A 162 -6.31 2.14 10.21
N SER A 163 -6.49 2.87 11.32
CA SER A 163 -7.62 2.71 12.24
C SER A 163 -8.75 3.69 11.96
N THR A 164 -8.43 4.89 11.50
CA THR A 164 -9.42 5.95 11.19
C THR A 164 -9.62 6.17 9.69
N GLY A 165 -8.65 5.76 8.87
CA GLY A 165 -8.58 6.11 7.46
C GLY A 165 -8.18 7.57 7.22
N THR A 166 -7.67 8.27 8.23
CA THR A 166 -7.17 9.65 8.06
C THR A 166 -5.95 9.63 7.15
N VAL A 167 -5.96 10.51 6.14
CA VAL A 167 -4.87 10.67 5.17
C VAL A 167 -4.27 12.07 5.35
N ASN A 168 -2.99 12.14 5.68
CA ASN A 168 -2.25 13.39 5.80
C ASN A 168 -1.22 13.45 4.66
N PRO A 169 -1.45 14.24 3.60
CA PRO A 169 -0.53 14.33 2.47
C PRO A 169 0.87 14.77 2.88
N LEU A 170 1.89 14.19 2.25
CA LEU A 170 3.26 14.64 2.34
C LEU A 170 3.56 15.63 1.22
N PRO A 171 4.39 16.67 1.48
CA PRO A 171 4.68 17.71 0.48
C PRO A 171 5.56 17.22 -0.67
N VAL A 172 6.28 16.11 -0.48
CA VAL A 172 7.18 15.51 -1.46
C VAL A 172 7.00 14.00 -1.49
N LEU A 173 7.30 13.40 -2.64
CA LEU A 173 7.35 11.96 -2.83
C LEU A 173 8.72 11.44 -2.35
N PRO A 174 8.77 10.66 -1.25
CA PRO A 174 10.03 10.21 -0.65
C PRO A 174 10.77 9.14 -1.46
#